data_AF-A0A2R7JSR2-F1
#
_entry.id   AF-A0A2R7JSR2-F1
#
_cell.length_a   1.000
_cell.length_b   1.000
_cell.length_c   1.000
_cell.angle_alpha   90.00
_cell.angle_beta   90.00
_cell.angle_gamma   90.00
#
_symmetry.space_group_name_H-M   'P 1'
#
loop_
_entity.id
_entity.type
_entity.pdbx_description
1 polymer ?
#
loop_
_entity_poly.entity_id
_entity_poly.type
_entity_poly.pdbx_seq_one_letter_code
_entity_poly.pdbx_strand_id
1 'polypeptide(L)'
;MYAGKGVTFPLPSLGLGGDGDEVAAILQIEREFGVSLDYADAQEWHTVGDVYAALLRALGAEPVGAWRRFSRLIANETGVDPQRIGPETELLGPGFSVLDMLKSGASWLGQRAVRRRA
;
A
#
# COMPACT_ATOMS: atom_id res chain seq x y z
N MET A 1 -10.96 40.12 1.15
CA MET A 1 -11.35 38.85 0.50
C MET A 1 -10.07 38.15 0.07
N TYR A 2 -9.62 37.14 0.81
CA TYR A 2 -8.51 36.27 0.36
C TYR A 2 -9.07 34.86 0.24
N ALA A 3 -9.00 34.32 -0.98
CA ALA A 3 -9.37 32.95 -1.31
C ALA A 3 -8.53 31.99 -0.45
N GLY A 4 -9.21 31.23 0.41
CA GLY A 4 -8.57 30.20 1.22
C GLY A 4 -7.93 29.16 0.32
N LYS A 5 -6.60 29.05 0.40
CA LYS A 5 -5.87 27.88 -0.10
C LYS A 5 -6.50 26.66 0.56
N GLY A 6 -7.19 25.84 -0.24
CA GLY A 6 -7.79 24.60 0.21
C GLY A 6 -6.70 23.75 0.86
N VAL A 7 -6.83 23.55 2.17
CA VAL A 7 -5.99 22.63 2.93
C VAL A 7 -6.30 21.24 2.38
N THR A 8 -5.42 20.69 1.55
CA THR A 8 -5.54 19.32 1.04
C THR A 8 -5.17 18.38 2.18
N PHE A 9 -6.19 17.95 2.94
CA PHE A 9 -6.05 16.89 3.90
C PHE A 9 -5.84 15.55 3.15
N PRO A 10 -5.02 14.65 3.71
CA PRO A 10 -4.92 13.29 3.21
C PRO A 10 -6.30 12.64 3.14
N LEU A 11 -6.49 11.75 2.17
CA LEU A 11 -7.70 10.94 2.12
C LEU A 11 -7.81 10.11 3.41
N PRO A 12 -9.00 10.03 4.03
CA PRO A 12 -9.21 9.25 5.25
C PRO A 12 -9.01 7.75 5.00
N SER A 13 -9.39 7.25 3.82
CA SER A 13 -9.02 5.91 3.36
C SER A 13 -8.89 5.86 1.84
N LEU A 14 -8.16 4.87 1.32
CA LEU A 14 -8.03 4.60 -0.10
C LEU A 14 -9.25 3.88 -0.71
N GLY A 15 -10.19 3.38 0.11
CA GLY A 15 -11.38 2.69 -0.37
C GLY A 15 -11.12 1.31 -0.97
N LEU A 16 -9.94 0.76 -0.72
CA LEU A 16 -9.52 -0.61 -1.03
C LEU A 16 -10.40 -1.55 -0.16
N GLY A 17 -11.35 -2.31 -0.70
CA GLY A 17 -12.25 -3.07 0.16
C GLY A 17 -13.30 -3.93 -0.52
N GLY A 18 -13.22 -4.19 -1.83
CA GLY A 18 -14.35 -4.84 -2.50
C GLY A 18 -14.10 -5.69 -3.74
N ASP A 19 -13.07 -5.46 -4.55
CA ASP A 19 -12.99 -6.07 -5.89
C ASP A 19 -11.68 -6.78 -6.27
N GLY A 20 -10.62 -6.67 -5.47
CA GLY A 20 -9.37 -7.41 -5.65
C GLY A 20 -8.23 -6.60 -6.29
N ASP A 21 -8.46 -5.35 -6.66
CA ASP A 21 -7.43 -4.45 -7.21
C ASP A 21 -6.39 -4.03 -6.14
N GLU A 22 -6.72 -4.26 -4.88
CA GLU A 22 -5.89 -3.91 -3.73
C GLU A 22 -4.62 -4.79 -3.63
N VAL A 23 -4.74 -6.07 -3.99
CA VAL A 23 -3.61 -7.01 -4.04
C VAL A 23 -2.72 -6.71 -5.25
N ALA A 24 -3.31 -6.28 -6.36
CA ALA A 24 -2.56 -5.90 -7.57
C ALA A 24 -1.63 -4.71 -7.30
N ALA A 25 -2.08 -3.72 -6.52
CA ALA A 25 -1.27 -2.55 -6.15
C ALA A 25 0.02 -2.93 -5.41
N ILE A 26 -0.07 -3.80 -4.40
CA ILE A 26 1.11 -4.22 -3.61
C ILE A 26 2.06 -5.07 -4.48
N LEU A 27 1.52 -5.96 -5.32
CA LEU A 27 2.33 -6.76 -6.25
C LEU A 27 3.03 -5.90 -7.30
N GLN A 28 2.38 -4.84 -7.76
CA GLN A 28 2.97 -3.88 -8.69
C GLN A 28 4.10 -3.09 -8.02
N ILE A 29 3.94 -2.69 -6.75
CA ILE A 29 5.01 -2.08 -5.96
C ILE A 29 6.20 -3.02 -5.83
N GLU A 30 5.99 -4.30 -5.48
CA GLU A 30 7.06 -5.31 -5.44
C GLU A 30 7.81 -5.42 -6.77
N ARG A 31 7.08 -5.49 -7.89
CA ARG A 31 7.67 -5.56 -9.24
C ARG A 31 8.47 -4.32 -9.60
N GLU A 32 7.91 -3.13 -9.39
CA GLU A 32 8.51 -1.86 -9.81
C GLU A 32 9.74 -1.50 -8.97
N PHE A 33 9.74 -1.87 -7.70
CA PHE A 33 10.89 -1.67 -6.81
C PHE A 33 11.86 -2.86 -6.82
N GLY A 34 11.51 -3.97 -7.47
CA GLY A 34 12.35 -5.16 -7.58
C GLY A 34 12.57 -5.86 -6.23
N VAL A 35 11.59 -5.80 -5.33
CA VAL A 35 11.66 -6.38 -3.98
C VAL A 35 10.52 -7.36 -3.74
N SER A 36 10.69 -8.24 -2.75
CA SER A 36 9.55 -8.90 -2.12
C SER A 36 9.36 -8.30 -0.74
N LEU A 37 8.16 -7.83 -0.44
CA LEU A 37 7.82 -7.42 0.92
C LEU A 37 7.75 -8.67 1.80
N ASP A 38 8.11 -8.51 3.06
CA ASP A 38 7.83 -9.52 4.08
C ASP A 38 6.44 -9.25 4.64
N TYR A 39 5.54 -10.22 4.52
CA TYR A 39 4.15 -10.09 4.97
C TYR A 39 3.95 -10.66 6.38
N ALA A 40 5.01 -11.05 7.08
CA ALA A 40 4.91 -11.61 8.44
C ALA A 40 4.21 -10.67 9.43
N ASP A 41 4.35 -9.36 9.23
CA ASP A 41 3.73 -8.28 10.02
C ASP A 41 2.59 -7.57 9.27
N ALA A 42 2.10 -8.09 8.15
CA ALA A 42 1.06 -7.45 7.35
C ALA A 42 -0.29 -7.30 8.07
N GLN A 43 -0.47 -7.98 9.21
CA GLN A 43 -1.63 -7.79 10.10
C GLN A 43 -1.63 -6.40 10.77
N GLU A 44 -0.45 -5.82 10.96
CA GLU A 44 -0.26 -4.50 11.57
C GLU A 44 -0.25 -3.38 10.52
N TRP A 45 -0.38 -3.70 9.24
CA TRP A 45 -0.36 -2.72 8.17
C TRP A 45 -1.78 -2.19 7.93
N HIS A 46 -2.04 -1.00 8.46
CA HIS A 46 -3.35 -0.34 8.38
C HIS A 46 -3.32 0.88 7.46
N THR A 47 -2.14 1.49 7.32
CA THR A 47 -1.94 2.73 6.59
C THR A 47 -0.99 2.56 5.41
N VAL A 48 -1.06 3.51 4.48
CA VAL A 48 -0.12 3.63 3.37
C VAL A 48 1.33 3.73 3.87
N GLY A 49 1.54 4.39 5.01
CA GLY A 49 2.83 4.53 5.67
C GLY A 49 3.40 3.19 6.13
N ASP A 50 2.57 2.26 6.59
CA ASP A 50 3.04 0.94 7.05
C ASP A 50 3.59 0.11 5.88
N VAL A 51 2.90 0.13 4.75
CA VAL A 51 3.35 -0.52 3.50
C VAL A 51 4.62 0.14 2.97
N TYR A 52 4.68 1.48 3.02
CA TYR A 52 5.89 2.19 2.61
C TYR A 52 7.08 1.88 3.54
N ALA A 53 6.86 1.77 4.85
CA ALA A 53 7.90 1.37 5.79
C ALA A 53 8.38 -0.06 5.52
N ALA A 54 7.48 -0.99 5.18
CA ALA A 54 7.85 -2.34 4.76
C ALA A 54 8.68 -2.33 3.47
N LEU A 55 8.31 -1.49 2.50
CA LEU A 55 9.08 -1.28 1.28
C LEU A 55 10.50 -0.77 1.58
N LEU A 56 10.63 0.23 2.47
CA LEU A 56 11.95 0.74 2.87
C LEU A 56 12.79 -0.31 3.58
N ARG A 57 12.18 -1.15 4.43
CA ARG A 57 12.87 -2.29 5.06
C ARG A 57 13.40 -3.28 4.01
N ALA A 58 12.61 -3.57 2.98
CA ALA A 58 13.01 -4.46 1.89
C ALA A 58 14.11 -3.87 0.99
N LEU A 59 14.11 -2.54 0.80
CA LEU A 59 15.12 -1.82 0.00
C LEU A 59 16.43 -1.57 0.77
N GLY A 60 16.40 -1.53 2.10
CA GLY A 60 17.56 -1.27 2.96
C GLY A 60 18.00 0.20 3.05
N ALA A 61 17.48 1.07 2.18
CA ALA A 61 17.62 2.52 2.22
C ALA A 61 16.46 3.15 1.45
N GLU A 62 16.19 4.45 1.64
CA GLU A 62 15.20 5.18 0.85
C GLU A 62 15.83 5.73 -0.45
N PRO A 63 15.44 5.24 -1.63
CA PRO A 63 15.87 5.83 -2.89
C PRO A 63 15.27 7.23 -3.08
N VAL A 64 16.01 8.11 -3.75
CA VAL A 64 15.52 9.46 -4.09
C VAL A 64 14.20 9.36 -4.85
N GLY A 65 13.15 9.98 -4.31
CA GLY A 65 11.83 10.03 -4.93
C GLY A 65 11.01 8.73 -4.79
N ALA A 66 11.43 7.79 -3.94
CA ALA A 66 10.70 6.55 -3.70
C ALA A 66 9.25 6.79 -3.26
N TRP A 67 9.01 7.73 -2.34
CA TRP A 67 7.65 8.10 -1.93
C TRP A 67 6.77 8.50 -3.11
N ARG A 68 7.29 9.35 -4.02
CA ARG A 68 6.55 9.83 -5.19
C ARG A 68 6.23 8.71 -6.19
N ARG A 69 7.13 7.75 -6.36
CA ARG A 69 6.90 6.58 -7.22
C ARG A 69 5.85 5.66 -6.59
N PHE A 70 6.05 5.36 -5.31
CA PHE A 70 5.13 4.55 -4.53
C PHE A 70 3.71 5.12 -4.50
N SER A 71 3.55 6.40 -4.20
CA SER A 71 2.22 7.04 -4.13
C SER A 71 1.52 7.05 -5.49
N ARG A 72 2.25 7.14 -6.61
CA ARG A 72 1.67 7.00 -7.95
C ARG A 72 1.21 5.58 -8.26
N LEU A 73 1.98 4.57 -7.85
CA LEU A 73 1.62 3.18 -8.10
C LEU A 73 0.37 2.79 -7.33
N ILE A 74 0.32 3.11 -6.03
CA ILE A 74 -0.86 2.80 -5.20
C ILE A 74 -2.09 3.62 -5.63
N ALA A 75 -1.90 4.85 -6.12
CA ALA A 75 -2.96 5.68 -6.67
C ALA A 75 -3.52 5.16 -8.00
N ASN A 76 -2.69 4.54 -8.84
CA ASN A 76 -3.09 4.06 -10.17
C ASN A 76 -4.18 2.98 -10.07
N GLU A 77 -4.02 2.07 -9.12
CA GLU A 77 -4.97 0.97 -8.90
C GLU A 77 -6.23 1.42 -8.17
N THR A 78 -6.17 2.51 -7.40
CA THR A 78 -7.30 3.03 -6.61
C THR A 78 -8.06 4.16 -7.29
N GLY A 79 -7.52 4.69 -8.40
CA GLY A 79 -8.07 5.85 -9.09
C GLY A 79 -8.04 7.16 -8.28
N VAL A 80 -7.40 7.18 -7.10
CA VAL A 80 -7.29 8.39 -6.28
C VAL A 80 -6.15 9.29 -6.76
N ASP A 81 -6.21 10.58 -6.41
CA ASP A 81 -5.13 11.52 -6.70
C ASP A 81 -3.90 11.21 -5.82
N PRO A 82 -2.73 10.87 -6.39
CA PRO A 82 -1.52 10.57 -5.63
C PRO A 82 -1.00 11.75 -4.78
N GLN A 83 -1.43 12.99 -5.06
CA GLN A 83 -1.08 14.15 -4.21
C GLN A 83 -1.87 14.21 -2.92
N ARG A 84 -2.96 13.43 -2.79
CA ARG A 84 -3.82 13.38 -1.61
C ARG A 84 -3.52 12.18 -0.72
N ILE A 85 -2.49 11.40 -1.06
CA ILE A 85 -2.05 10.23 -0.30
C ILE A 85 -0.98 10.68 0.70
N GLY A 86 -1.28 10.50 1.98
CA GLY A 86 -0.34 10.70 3.08
C GLY A 86 0.05 9.36 3.72
N PRO A 87 1.14 9.30 4.51
CA PRO A 87 1.49 8.12 5.30
C PRO A 87 0.36 7.65 6.22
N GLU A 88 -0.45 8.57 6.73
CA GLU A 88 -1.59 8.33 7.62
C GLU A 88 -2.86 7.87 6.88
N THR A 89 -2.88 7.91 5.55
CA THR A 89 -4.03 7.45 4.77
C THR A 89 -4.27 5.97 5.05
N GLU A 90 -5.46 5.62 5.52
CA GLU A 90 -5.82 4.22 5.75
C GLU A 90 -5.93 3.49 4.41
N LEU A 91 -5.51 2.23 4.38
CA LEU A 91 -5.63 1.42 3.17
C LEU A 91 -7.09 1.05 2.93
N LEU A 92 -7.71 0.38 3.89
CA LEU A 92 -8.99 -0.31 3.71
C LEU A 92 -10.16 0.36 4.46
N GLY A 93 -9.88 1.47 5.17
CA GLY A 93 -10.79 2.05 6.17
C GLY A 93 -10.58 1.46 7.58
N PRO A 94 -11.31 1.96 8.58
CA PRO A 94 -10.99 1.71 9.97
C PRO A 94 -11.23 0.24 10.35
N GLY A 95 -10.22 -0.37 10.97
CA GLY A 95 -10.30 -1.74 11.52
C GLY A 95 -9.93 -2.86 10.56
N PHE A 96 -9.45 -2.54 9.35
CA PHE A 96 -9.01 -3.53 8.36
C PHE A 96 -7.49 -3.48 8.16
N SER A 97 -6.85 -4.65 8.05
CA SER A 97 -5.41 -4.78 7.75
C SER A 97 -5.15 -5.34 6.36
N VAL A 98 -3.94 -5.11 5.82
CA VAL A 98 -3.48 -5.74 4.57
C VAL A 98 -3.60 -7.27 4.64
N LEU A 99 -3.38 -7.88 5.81
CA LEU A 99 -3.55 -9.31 5.97
C LEU A 99 -5.02 -9.74 5.82
N ASP A 100 -5.98 -8.96 6.32
CA ASP A 100 -7.40 -9.25 6.15
C ASP A 100 -7.83 -9.14 4.68
N MET A 101 -7.27 -8.19 3.94
CA MET A 101 -7.42 -8.09 2.48
C MET A 101 -6.83 -9.31 1.76
N LEU A 102 -5.59 -9.70 2.08
CA LEU A 102 -4.94 -10.87 1.48
C LEU A 102 -5.72 -12.17 1.76
N LYS A 103 -6.34 -12.27 2.94
CA LYS A 103 -7.21 -13.41 3.32
C LYS A 103 -8.57 -13.35 2.63
N SER A 104 -9.14 -12.17 2.40
CA SER A 104 -10.45 -11.98 1.76
C SER A 104 -10.40 -12.22 0.25
N GLY A 105 -9.27 -11.88 -0.40
CA GLY A 105 -8.99 -12.19 -1.81
C GLY A 105 -8.60 -13.65 -2.08
N ALA A 106 -9.15 -14.61 -1.32
CA ALA A 106 -8.77 -16.04 -1.30
C ALA A 106 -8.96 -16.76 -2.65
N SER A 107 -8.02 -16.51 -3.56
CA SER A 107 -7.61 -17.40 -4.64
C SER A 107 -6.08 -17.42 -4.84
N TRP A 108 -5.30 -16.61 -4.12
CA TRP A 108 -3.89 -16.36 -4.48
C TRP A 108 -2.82 -16.75 -3.44
N LEU A 109 -3.16 -16.92 -2.15
CA LEU A 109 -2.16 -17.28 -1.11
C LEU A 109 -1.61 -18.71 -1.21
N GLY A 110 -2.26 -19.59 -1.98
CA GLY A 110 -1.84 -20.99 -2.14
C GLY A 110 -0.48 -21.23 -2.83
N GLN A 111 0.16 -20.20 -3.41
CA GLN A 111 1.36 -20.39 -4.25
C GLN A 111 2.66 -19.73 -3.76
N ARG A 112 2.66 -18.86 -2.73
CA ARG A 112 3.90 -18.18 -2.26
C ARG A 112 4.50 -18.71 -0.95
N ALA A 113 3.78 -19.53 -0.18
CA ALA A 113 4.29 -20.11 1.07
C ALA A 113 5.37 -21.22 0.88
N VAL A 114 5.67 -21.63 -0.35
CA VAL A 114 6.53 -22.81 -0.62
C VAL A 114 8.02 -22.47 -0.79
N ARG A 115 8.45 -21.20 -0.82
CA ARG A 115 9.86 -20.84 -1.11
C ARG A 115 10.69 -20.26 0.05
N ARG A 116 10.48 -20.75 1.27
CA ARG A 116 11.48 -20.63 2.35
C ARG A 116 11.66 -21.95 3.11
N ARG A 117 12.07 -23.00 2.40
CA ARG A 117 12.81 -24.15 2.96
C ARG A 117 13.51 -24.88 1.81
N ALA A 118 14.71 -24.42 1.51
CA ALA A 118 15.77 -25.20 0.88
C ALA A 118 17.06 -24.84 1.63
#